data_AF-A0AB35IM35-F1
#
_entry.id   AF-A0AB35IM35-F1
#
_cell.length_a   1.000
_cell.length_b   1.000
_cell.length_c   1.000
_cell.angle_alpha   90.00
_cell.angle_beta   90.00
_cell.angle_gamma   90.00
#
_symmetry.space_group_name_H-M   'P 1'
#
loop_
_entity.id
_entity.type
_entity.pdbx_description
1 polymer ?
#
loop_
_entity_poly.entity_id
_entity_poly.type
_entity_poly.pdbx_seq_one_letter_code
_entity_poly.pdbx_strand_id
1 'polypeptide(L)' 'MATLKDKMKISAEKNLKEYETLLQALKCSNVPNKEQRIKDCEHAIKNKSKY' A
#
# COMPACT_ATOMS: atom_id res chain seq x y z
N MET A 1 -11.92 -1.66 -25.62
CA MET A 1 -11.00 -0.51 -25.42
C MET A 1 -11.18 -0.06 -23.98
N ALA A 2 -10.20 -0.31 -23.09
CA ALA A 2 -10.34 0.06 -21.68
C ALA A 2 -10.40 1.58 -21.55
N THR A 3 -11.45 2.08 -20.89
CA THR A 3 -11.64 3.52 -20.70
C THR A 3 -10.54 4.08 -19.80
N LEU A 4 -10.28 5.38 -19.89
CA LEU A 4 -9.30 6.05 -19.00
C LEU A 4 -9.55 5.72 -17.53
N LYS A 5 -10.83 5.62 -17.15
CA LYS A 5 -11.30 5.27 -15.80
C LYS A 5 -10.86 3.85 -15.37
N ASP A 6 -10.96 2.86 -16.25
CA ASP A 6 -10.49 1.49 -15.97
C ASP A 6 -8.99 1.44 -15.74
N LYS A 7 -8.20 2.14 -16.56
CA LYS A 7 -6.73 2.18 -16.43
C LYS A 7 -6.29 2.84 -15.12
N MET A 8 -6.99 3.90 -14.70
CA MET A 8 -6.75 4.56 -13.42
C MET A 8 -7.08 3.63 -12.24
N LYS A 9 -8.20 2.91 -12.30
CA LYS A 9 -8.61 1.95 -11.27
C LYS A 9 -7.58 0.81 -11.13
N ILE A 10 -7.17 0.21 -12.25
CA ILE A 10 -6.15 -0.85 -12.28
C ILE A 10 -4.82 -0.35 -11.69
N SER A 11 -4.44 0.91 -11.99
CA SER A 11 -3.21 1.50 -11.45
C SER A 11 -3.29 1.70 -9.94
N ALA A 12 -4.44 2.17 -9.42
CA ALA A 12 -4.66 2.31 -7.98
C ALA A 12 -4.64 0.95 -7.26
N GLU A 13 -5.28 -0.07 -7.81
CA GLU A 13 -5.28 -1.44 -7.25
C GLU A 13 -3.87 -2.05 -7.25
N LYS A 14 -3.11 -1.87 -8.33
CA LYS A 14 -1.72 -2.33 -8.41
C LYS A 14 -0.83 -1.62 -7.39
N ASN A 15 -1.00 -0.31 -7.24
CA ASN A 15 -0.27 0.48 -6.25
C ASN A 15 -0.58 -0.02 -4.83
N LEU A 16 -1.86 -0.26 -4.51
CA LEU A 16 -2.27 -0.74 -3.19
C LEU A 16 -1.63 -2.10 -2.86
N LYS A 17 -1.61 -3.02 -3.82
CA LYS A 17 -1.00 -4.36 -3.67
C LYS A 17 0.51 -4.31 -3.46
N GLU A 18 1.21 -3.38 -4.11
CA GLU A 18 2.64 -3.15 -3.85
C GLU A 18 2.87 -2.64 -2.42
N TYR A 19 2.03 -1.73 -1.92
CA TYR A 19 2.12 -1.24 -0.55
C TYR A 19 1.87 -2.36 0.49
N GLU A 20 0.90 -3.25 0.25
CA GLU A 20 0.67 -4.41 1.12
C GLU A 20 1.88 -5.36 1.15
N THR A 21 2.51 -5.59 -0.02
CA THR A 21 3.71 -6.44 -0.13
C THR A 21 4.88 -5.83 0.63
N LEU A 22 5.08 -4.52 0.50
CA LEU A 22 6.12 -3.79 1.24
C LEU A 22 5.87 -3.82 2.76
N LEU A 23 4.61 -3.72 3.19
CA LEU A 23 4.23 -3.85 4.59
C LEU A 23 4.54 -5.26 5.12
N GLN A 24 4.28 -6.29 4.34
CA GLN A 24 4.61 -7.67 4.73
C GLN A 24 6.12 -7.89 4.83
N ALA A 25 6.90 -7.37 3.88
CA ALA A 25 8.36 -7.40 3.94
C ALA A 25 8.90 -6.64 5.18
N LEU A 26 8.30 -5.51 5.53
CA LEU A 26 8.62 -4.75 6.74
C LEU A 26 8.28 -5.52 8.02
N LYS A 27 7.16 -6.25 8.04
CA LYS A 27 6.74 -7.15 9.14
C LYS A 27 7.72 -8.33 9.31
N CYS A 28 8.32 -8.82 8.23
CA CYS A 28 9.35 -9.88 8.28
C CYS A 28 10.77 -9.36 8.55
N SER A 29 11.04 -8.08 8.32
CA SER A 29 12.35 -7.49 8.54
C SER A 29 12.61 -7.22 10.03
N ASN A 30 13.89 -7.24 10.42
CA ASN A 30 14.33 -6.86 11.76
C ASN A 30 14.95 -5.45 11.73
N VAL A 31 14.10 -4.45 11.54
CA VAL A 31 14.50 -3.04 11.50
C VAL A 31 14.18 -2.33 12.83
N PRO A 32 14.96 -1.33 13.25
CA PRO A 32 14.61 -0.50 14.40
C PRO A 32 13.30 0.27 14.14
N ASN A 33 12.53 0.53 15.20
CA ASN A 33 11.23 1.20 15.15
C ASN A 33 10.20 0.52 14.22
N LYS A 34 10.31 -0.79 14.04
CA LYS A 34 9.44 -1.62 13.20
C LYS A 34 7.95 -1.39 13.47
N GLU A 35 7.50 -1.39 14.72
CA GLU A 35 6.09 -1.18 15.06
C GLU A 35 5.55 0.18 14.60
N GLN A 36 6.35 1.24 14.80
CA GLN A 36 5.96 2.58 14.36
C GLN A 36 5.86 2.66 12.84
N ARG A 37 6.86 2.09 12.13
CA ARG A 37 6.86 2.06 10.66
C ARG A 37 5.72 1.23 10.07
N ILE A 38 5.34 0.13 10.75
CA ILE A 38 4.17 -0.68 10.40
C ILE A 38 2.89 0.16 10.55
N LYS A 39 2.70 0.84 11.69
CA LYS A 39 1.54 1.73 11.91
C LYS A 39 1.46 2.85 10.86
N ASP A 40 2.58 3.49 10.54
CA ASP A 40 2.64 4.53 9.52
C ASP A 40 2.26 3.98 8.13
N CYS A 41 2.75 2.80 7.75
CA CYS A 41 2.37 2.14 6.50
C CYS A 41 0.89 1.75 6.48
N GLU A 42 0.37 1.17 7.57
CA GLU A 42 -1.05 0.80 7.67
C GLU A 42 -1.96 2.03 7.59
N HIS A 43 -1.56 3.14 8.20
CA HIS A 43 -2.27 4.41 8.11
C HIS A 43 -2.23 5.00 6.69
N ALA A 44 -1.09 4.95 6.01
CA ALA A 44 -0.94 5.41 4.63
C ALA A 44 -1.80 4.59 3.64
N ILE A 45 -1.87 3.27 3.80
CA ILE A 45 -2.74 2.39 3.01
C ILE A 45 -4.22 2.72 3.27
N LYS A 46 -4.61 2.89 4.53
CA LYS A 46 -5.98 3.24 4.91
C LYS A 46 -6.44 4.59 4.37
N ASN A 47 -5.54 5.58 4.33
CA ASN A 47 -5.84 6.90 3.75
C ASN A 47 -5.94 6.84 2.21
N LYS A 48 -5.10 6.04 1.54
CA LYS A 48 -5.22 5.80 0.10
C LYS A 48 -6.48 5.03 -0.31
N SER A 49 -7.07 4.23 0.58
CA SER A 49 -8.33 3.53 0.30
C SER A 49 -9.57 4.42 0.49
N LYS A 50 -9.42 5.62 1.07
CA LYS A 50 -10.51 6.59 1.30
C LYS A 50 -10.65 7.64 0.21
N TYR A 51 -9.66 7.76 -0.68
CA TYR A 51 -9.65 8.67 -1.83
C TYR A 51 -9.69 7.88 -3.13
#